data_AF-A0A3N1ASS3-F1
#
_entry.id   AF-A0A3N1ASS3-F1
#
_cell.length_a   1.000
_cell.length_b   1.000
_cell.length_c   1.000
_cell.angle_alpha   90.00
_cell.angle_beta   90.00
_cell.angle_gamma   90.00
#
_symmetry.space_group_name_H-M   'P 1'
#
loop_
_entity.id
_entity.type
_entity.pdbx_description
1 polymer ?
#
loop_
_entity_poly.entity_id
_entity_poly.type
_entity_poly.pdbx_seq_one_letter_code
_entity_poly.pdbx_strand_id
1 'polypeptide(L)'
;MPSWTASAITTSEPAITDWWTPAGCAAGQLGDLVADPDLGAVLPGEATLCTTYQDNYRFGVAEFRPDDRPAFVYLTQLVPYHPTDVSPVRIVFPSGAPPVNRGICLMRSEQVRLACVELVGAPDGRVAARPIPVDDPLVDNLVVFDGEEIRNPTPGCANCVAFPEQQ
;
A
#
# COMPACT_ATOMS: atom_id res chain seq x y z
N MET A 1 -27.61 -38.41 -13.23
CA MET A 1 -27.46 -37.10 -12.57
C MET A 1 -25.98 -36.77 -12.58
N PRO A 2 -25.53 -35.61 -13.11
CA PRO A 2 -24.11 -35.29 -13.08
C PRO A 2 -23.72 -34.82 -11.68
N SER A 3 -22.79 -35.52 -11.04
CA SER A 3 -22.12 -35.08 -9.81
C SER A 3 -21.18 -33.92 -10.15
N TRP A 4 -21.41 -32.76 -9.54
CA TRP A 4 -20.44 -31.68 -9.52
C TRP A 4 -19.59 -31.84 -8.27
N THR A 5 -18.36 -32.32 -8.43
CA THR A 5 -17.33 -32.19 -7.40
C THR A 5 -16.96 -30.71 -7.32
N ALA A 6 -17.37 -30.05 -6.24
CA ALA A 6 -16.84 -28.75 -5.88
C ALA A 6 -15.36 -28.92 -5.56
N SER A 7 -14.48 -28.48 -6.47
CA SER A 7 -13.06 -28.35 -6.17
C SER A 7 -12.91 -27.38 -5.00
N ALA A 8 -12.31 -27.84 -3.91
CA ALA A 8 -11.92 -26.96 -2.82
C ALA A 8 -10.99 -25.89 -3.39
N ILE A 9 -11.43 -24.64 -3.37
CA ILE A 9 -10.56 -23.50 -3.64
C ILE A 9 -9.64 -23.43 -2.43
N THR A 10 -8.43 -23.95 -2.56
CA THR A 10 -7.37 -23.75 -1.57
C THR A 10 -7.11 -22.26 -1.53
N THR A 11 -7.69 -21.57 -0.55
CA THR A 11 -7.36 -20.18 -0.26
C THR A 11 -5.96 -20.25 0.34
N SER A 12 -4.95 -19.96 -0.47
CA SER A 12 -3.56 -19.91 -0.02
C SER A 12 -3.48 -18.86 1.08
N GLU A 13 -3.36 -19.29 2.33
CA GLU A 13 -3.06 -18.38 3.43
C GLU A 13 -1.70 -17.75 3.09
N PRO A 14 -1.60 -16.41 3.00
CA PRO A 14 -0.38 -15.77 2.56
C PRO A 14 0.77 -16.12 3.51
N ALA A 15 1.91 -16.49 2.93
CA ALA A 15 3.05 -17.01 3.68
C ALA A 15 3.52 -15.97 4.71
N ILE A 16 3.46 -16.34 5.99
CA ILE A 16 4.04 -15.54 7.06
C ILE A 16 5.55 -15.51 6.84
N THR A 17 6.08 -14.35 6.47
CA THR A 17 7.52 -14.07 6.56
C THR A 17 7.78 -13.30 7.85
N ASP A 18 9.02 -13.33 8.35
CA ASP A 18 9.41 -12.54 9.53
C ASP A 18 9.12 -11.03 9.35
N TRP A 19 8.96 -10.59 8.10
CA TRP A 19 8.91 -9.18 7.73
C TRP A 19 7.52 -8.72 7.33
N TRP A 20 6.77 -9.48 6.54
CA TRP A 20 5.37 -9.20 6.23
C TRP A 20 4.50 -10.34 6.76
N THR A 21 3.98 -10.14 7.97
CA THR A 21 2.93 -11.01 8.52
C THR A 21 1.56 -10.41 8.17
N PRO A 22 0.83 -11.02 7.22
CA PRO A 22 -0.42 -10.48 6.70
C PRO A 22 -1.58 -10.70 7.68
N ALA A 23 -2.43 -9.70 7.86
CA ALA A 23 -3.63 -9.83 8.70
C ALA A 23 -4.70 -10.70 8.01
N GLY A 24 -5.40 -11.54 8.78
CA GLY A 24 -6.53 -12.33 8.26
C GLY A 24 -7.70 -11.45 7.80
N CYS A 25 -7.92 -10.31 8.47
CA CYS A 25 -8.90 -9.30 8.10
C CYS A 25 -8.43 -7.91 8.50
N ALA A 26 -8.50 -6.97 7.56
CA ALA A 26 -8.28 -5.55 7.79
C ALA A 26 -9.12 -4.74 6.80
N ALA A 27 -9.38 -3.49 7.14
CA ALA A 27 -9.93 -2.48 6.26
C ALA A 27 -8.95 -1.31 6.16
N GLY A 28 -9.05 -0.51 5.11
CA GLY A 28 -8.21 0.67 4.97
C GLY A 28 -8.86 1.76 4.13
N GLN A 29 -8.29 2.95 4.20
CA GLN A 29 -8.69 4.10 3.42
C GLN A 29 -7.49 4.99 3.12
N LEU A 30 -7.55 5.69 1.99
CA LEU A 30 -6.60 6.72 1.59
C LEU A 30 -7.37 8.02 1.42
N GLY A 31 -6.80 9.11 1.94
CA GLY A 31 -7.41 10.44 1.87
C GLY A 31 -7.00 11.22 0.62
N ASP A 32 -7.26 12.52 0.65
CA ASP A 32 -6.79 13.45 -0.37
C ASP A 32 -5.31 13.79 -0.15
N LEU A 33 -4.60 14.14 -1.23
CA LEU A 33 -3.26 14.71 -1.14
C LEU A 33 -3.31 16.05 -0.40
N VAL A 34 -2.45 16.19 0.62
CA VAL A 34 -2.26 17.42 1.38
C VAL A 34 -0.84 17.93 1.24
N ALA A 35 -0.66 19.25 1.30
CA ALA A 35 0.67 19.85 1.36
C ALA A 35 1.13 19.92 2.82
N ASP A 36 2.27 19.32 3.11
CA ASP A 36 2.96 19.43 4.39
C ASP A 36 4.19 20.35 4.22
N PRO A 37 4.35 21.39 5.06
CA PRO A 37 5.44 22.36 4.94
C PRO A 37 6.84 21.75 5.04
N ASP A 38 6.98 20.65 5.79
CA ASP A 38 8.27 20.05 6.12
C ASP A 38 8.56 18.80 5.27
N LEU A 39 7.52 18.14 4.75
CA LEU A 39 7.62 16.86 4.05
C LEU A 39 7.25 16.91 2.56
N GLY A 40 6.68 18.03 2.09
CA GLY A 40 6.17 18.13 0.72
C GLY A 40 4.76 17.57 0.59
N ALA A 41 4.44 16.97 -0.54
CA ALA A 41 3.11 16.38 -0.74
C ALA A 41 2.98 15.08 0.06
N VAL A 42 1.87 14.95 0.80
CA VAL A 42 1.59 13.80 1.66
C VAL A 42 0.21 13.24 1.33
N LEU A 43 0.15 11.93 1.11
CA LEU A 43 -1.09 11.17 1.01
C LEU A 43 -1.33 10.45 2.35
N PRO A 44 -2.26 10.93 3.18
CA PRO A 44 -2.61 10.27 4.42
C PRO A 44 -3.42 9.00 4.14
N GLY A 45 -3.20 7.98 4.95
CA GLY A 45 -3.93 6.73 4.91
C GLY A 45 -4.09 6.14 6.28
N GLU A 46 -5.00 5.18 6.37
CA GLU A 46 -5.31 4.47 7.60
C GLU A 46 -5.61 3.01 7.30
N ALA A 47 -5.16 2.11 8.18
CA ALA A 47 -5.51 0.70 8.15
C ALA A 47 -5.94 0.23 9.54
N THR A 48 -7.00 -0.56 9.61
CA THR A 48 -7.56 -1.06 10.88
C THR A 48 -7.80 -2.55 10.78
N LEU A 49 -7.39 -3.29 11.81
CA LEU A 49 -7.68 -4.72 11.91
C LEU A 49 -9.17 -4.93 12.22
N CYS A 50 -9.78 -5.95 11.61
CA CYS A 50 -11.18 -6.27 11.92
C CYS A 50 -11.34 -6.92 13.32
N THR A 51 -10.24 -7.36 13.92
CA THR A 51 -10.16 -7.98 15.25
C THR A 51 -8.78 -7.73 15.83
N THR A 52 -8.63 -7.87 17.14
CA THR A 52 -7.32 -7.84 17.79
C THR A 52 -6.50 -9.07 17.37
N TYR A 53 -5.32 -8.83 16.83
CA TYR A 53 -4.30 -9.85 16.56
C TYR A 53 -3.10 -9.64 17.48
N GLN A 54 -2.18 -10.62 17.50
CA GLN A 54 -0.90 -10.47 18.22
C GLN A 54 -0.04 -9.35 17.61
N ASP A 55 1.02 -8.96 18.31
CA ASP A 55 2.01 -8.06 17.75
C ASP A 55 2.66 -8.68 16.49
N ASN A 56 3.24 -7.84 15.62
CA ASN A 56 3.97 -8.16 14.37
C ASN A 56 3.19 -8.14 13.04
N TYR A 57 1.86 -8.00 13.05
CA TYR A 57 1.11 -7.85 11.80
C TYR A 57 1.42 -6.51 11.15
N ARG A 58 1.61 -6.52 9.82
CA ARG A 58 1.94 -5.33 9.03
C ARG A 58 1.10 -5.24 7.77
N PHE A 59 0.86 -4.02 7.31
CA PHE A 59 0.37 -3.76 5.96
C PHE A 59 1.48 -3.12 5.12
N GLY A 60 1.47 -3.42 3.83
CA GLY A 60 2.37 -2.80 2.87
C GLY A 60 1.75 -1.56 2.25
N VAL A 61 2.59 -0.66 1.77
CA VAL A 61 2.21 0.42 0.85
C VAL A 61 2.90 0.16 -0.47
N ALA A 62 2.12 -0.05 -1.53
CA ALA A 62 2.65 -0.34 -2.87
C ALA A 62 2.44 0.85 -3.81
N GLU A 63 3.45 1.17 -4.60
CA GLU A 63 3.35 2.03 -5.78
C GLU A 63 3.22 1.15 -7.03
N PHE A 64 2.21 1.41 -7.83
CA PHE A 64 2.00 0.80 -9.14
C PHE A 64 2.32 1.81 -10.23
N ARG A 65 3.23 1.42 -11.12
CA ARG A 65 3.60 2.21 -12.29
C ARG A 65 2.99 1.54 -13.53
N PRO A 66 2.48 2.30 -14.51
CA PRO A 66 1.86 1.71 -15.70
C PRO A 66 2.81 0.78 -16.48
N ASP A 67 4.09 1.15 -16.51
CA ASP A 67 5.12 0.50 -17.31
C ASP A 67 5.97 -0.52 -16.51
N ASP A 68 5.76 -0.63 -15.20
CA ASP A 68 6.56 -1.50 -14.33
C ASP A 68 5.70 -2.64 -13.77
N ARG A 69 6.13 -3.88 -14.03
CA ARG A 69 5.44 -5.10 -13.57
C ARG A 69 6.50 -6.15 -13.22
N PRO A 70 6.48 -6.72 -11.99
CA PRO A 70 5.50 -6.53 -10.91
C PRO A 70 5.67 -5.21 -10.14
N ALA A 71 4.71 -4.88 -9.28
CA ALA A 71 4.90 -3.84 -8.26
C ALA A 71 5.64 -4.44 -7.06
N PHE A 72 6.45 -3.62 -6.38
CA PHE A 72 7.25 -4.07 -5.25
C PHE A 72 6.80 -3.41 -3.95
N VAL A 73 6.84 -4.19 -2.87
CA VAL A 73 6.75 -3.68 -1.49
C VAL A 73 8.06 -3.98 -0.80
N TYR A 74 8.74 -2.95 -0.33
CA TYR A 74 10.00 -3.06 0.41
C TYR A 74 9.78 -3.08 1.92
N LEU A 75 10.78 -3.52 2.68
CA LEU A 75 10.73 -3.52 4.14
C LEU A 75 10.36 -2.14 4.73
N THR A 76 10.87 -1.06 4.14
CA THR A 76 10.59 0.34 4.55
C THR A 76 9.17 0.79 4.26
N GLN A 77 8.39 0.00 3.52
CA GLN A 77 7.01 0.27 3.14
C GLN A 77 6.02 -0.60 3.96
N LEU A 78 6.52 -1.38 4.91
CA LEU A 78 5.71 -2.17 5.82
C LEU A 78 5.45 -1.42 7.12
N VAL A 79 4.19 -1.08 7.36
CA VAL A 79 3.74 -0.34 8.52
C VAL A 79 3.07 -1.31 9.52
N PRO A 80 3.45 -1.28 10.81
CA PRO A 80 2.81 -2.12 11.82
C PRO A 80 1.36 -1.71 12.02
N TYR A 81 0.49 -2.70 12.20
CA TYR A 81 -0.85 -2.42 12.71
C TYR A 81 -0.79 -2.04 14.19
N HIS A 82 -1.60 -1.06 14.58
CA HIS A 82 -1.98 -0.86 15.96
C HIS A 82 -2.92 -2.02 16.38
N PRO A 83 -2.70 -2.67 17.53
CA PRO A 83 -3.38 -3.91 17.89
C PRO A 83 -4.89 -3.76 18.14
N THR A 84 -5.35 -2.56 18.50
CA THR A 84 -6.74 -2.31 18.93
C THR A 84 -7.37 -1.06 18.33
N ASP A 85 -6.66 -0.33 17.46
CA ASP A 85 -7.10 0.98 16.96
C ASP A 85 -6.61 1.16 15.51
N VAL A 86 -6.88 2.33 14.95
CA VAL A 86 -6.44 2.74 13.63
C VAL A 86 -4.92 2.85 13.58
N SER A 87 -4.35 2.37 12.48
CA SER A 87 -2.92 2.47 12.16
C SER A 87 -2.75 3.56 11.11
N PRO A 88 -2.30 4.78 11.47
CA PRO A 88 -2.11 5.84 10.51
C PRO A 88 -0.86 5.58 9.67
N VAL A 89 -0.90 5.97 8.40
CA VAL A 89 0.26 6.01 7.51
C VAL A 89 0.30 7.34 6.77
N ARG A 90 1.51 7.85 6.55
CA ARG A 90 1.78 9.05 5.77
C ARG A 90 2.67 8.68 4.61
N ILE A 91 2.12 8.72 3.40
CA ILE A 91 2.86 8.42 2.18
C ILE A 91 3.41 9.74 1.66
N VAL A 92 4.74 9.88 1.67
CA VAL A 92 5.44 11.14 1.43
C VAL A 92 6.09 11.16 0.06
N PHE A 93 5.92 12.27 -0.65
CA PHE A 93 6.56 12.57 -1.92
C PHE A 93 7.55 13.74 -1.72
N PRO A 94 8.79 13.45 -1.31
CA PRO A 94 9.72 14.46 -0.80
C PRO A 94 10.27 15.42 -1.88
N SER A 95 10.17 15.07 -3.15
CA SER A 95 10.76 15.80 -4.28
C SER A 95 9.86 16.85 -4.94
N GLY A 96 8.69 17.14 -4.36
CA GLY A 96 7.79 18.19 -4.84
C GLY A 96 6.45 17.63 -5.33
N ALA A 97 6.11 17.85 -6.60
CA ALA A 97 4.83 17.39 -7.15
C ALA A 97 4.83 15.85 -7.27
N PRO A 98 3.83 15.14 -6.71
CA PRO A 98 3.73 13.70 -6.86
C PRO A 98 3.69 13.26 -8.32
N PRO A 99 4.26 12.10 -8.69
CA PRO A 99 4.19 11.60 -10.06
C PRO A 99 2.75 11.26 -10.46
N VAL A 100 2.29 11.82 -11.59
CA VAL A 100 0.97 11.50 -12.16
C VAL A 100 0.96 10.11 -12.80
N ASN A 101 -0.24 9.54 -12.96
CA ASN A 101 -0.48 8.22 -13.52
C ASN A 101 0.24 7.13 -12.72
N ARG A 102 0.10 7.18 -11.40
CA ARG A 102 0.59 6.18 -10.45
C ARG A 102 -0.55 5.68 -9.60
N GLY A 103 -0.60 4.38 -9.38
CA GLY A 103 -1.50 3.78 -8.41
C GLY A 103 -0.80 3.68 -7.07
N ILE A 104 -1.47 4.05 -5.97
CA ILE A 104 -0.97 3.83 -4.61
C ILE A 104 -2.01 2.99 -3.88
N CYS A 105 -1.59 1.87 -3.30
CA CYS A 105 -2.49 1.01 -2.53
C CYS A 105 -1.93 0.67 -1.14
N LEU A 106 -2.85 0.57 -0.18
CA LEU A 106 -2.62 -0.13 1.07
C LEU A 106 -2.84 -1.62 0.85
N MET A 107 -1.88 -2.45 1.24
CA MET A 107 -1.83 -3.88 0.98
C MET A 107 -1.90 -4.66 2.29
N ARG A 108 -2.93 -5.49 2.47
CA ARG A 108 -3.01 -6.42 3.61
C ARG A 108 -2.02 -7.58 3.45
N SER A 109 -1.86 -8.04 2.22
CA SER A 109 -0.90 -9.05 1.74
C SER A 109 -0.56 -8.74 0.29
N GLU A 110 0.29 -9.54 -0.35
CA GLU A 110 0.68 -9.40 -1.76
C GLU A 110 -0.50 -9.46 -2.75
N GLN A 111 -1.63 -10.03 -2.31
CA GLN A 111 -2.81 -10.24 -3.16
C GLN A 111 -3.99 -9.35 -2.76
N VAL A 112 -4.03 -8.85 -1.53
CA VAL A 112 -5.21 -8.20 -0.98
C VAL A 112 -4.96 -6.72 -0.75
N ARG A 113 -5.62 -5.91 -1.57
CA ARG A 113 -5.65 -4.44 -1.46
C ARG A 113 -6.78 -4.02 -0.52
N LEU A 114 -6.49 -3.06 0.34
CA LEU A 114 -7.44 -2.48 1.29
C LEU A 114 -8.10 -1.23 0.71
N ALA A 115 -7.30 -0.36 0.11
CA ALA A 115 -7.72 0.87 -0.55
C ALA A 115 -6.68 1.26 -1.59
N CYS A 116 -7.13 1.84 -2.71
CA CYS A 116 -6.27 2.28 -3.80
C CYS A 116 -6.69 3.66 -4.29
N VAL A 117 -5.72 4.47 -4.68
CA VAL A 117 -5.93 5.74 -5.38
C VAL A 117 -5.05 5.83 -6.61
N GLU A 118 -5.49 6.58 -7.59
CA GLU A 118 -4.67 7.06 -8.70
C GLU A 118 -4.24 8.50 -8.44
N LEU A 119 -2.96 8.78 -8.65
CA LEU A 119 -2.42 10.14 -8.67
C LEU A 119 -2.71 10.78 -10.03
N VAL A 120 -3.67 11.69 -10.06
CA VAL A 120 -4.15 12.35 -11.29
C VAL A 120 -3.70 13.80 -11.34
N GLY A 121 -3.22 14.24 -12.50
CA GLY A 121 -2.94 15.66 -12.75
C GLY A 121 -4.24 16.46 -12.85
N ALA A 122 -4.31 17.57 -12.12
CA ALA A 122 -5.41 18.51 -12.18
C ALA A 122 -5.13 19.65 -13.19
N PRO A 123 -6.17 20.29 -13.76
CA PRO A 123 -6.01 21.36 -14.75
C PRO A 123 -5.23 22.59 -14.24
N ASP A 124 -5.17 22.78 -12.92
CA ASP A 124 -4.42 23.85 -12.26
C ASP A 124 -2.93 23.50 -12.02
N GLY A 125 -2.47 22.37 -12.57
CA GLY A 125 -1.10 21.89 -12.43
C GLY A 125 -0.80 21.18 -11.11
N ARG A 126 -1.79 21.04 -10.22
CA ARG A 126 -1.65 20.24 -8.99
C ARG A 126 -1.88 18.75 -9.27
N VAL A 127 -1.55 17.92 -8.30
CA VAL A 127 -1.85 16.49 -8.34
C VAL A 127 -2.87 16.18 -7.25
N ALA A 128 -3.87 15.38 -7.59
CA ALA A 128 -4.90 14.92 -6.67
C ALA A 128 -4.84 13.39 -6.56
N ALA A 129 -5.29 12.85 -5.43
CA ALA A 129 -5.51 11.43 -5.26
C ALA A 129 -6.99 11.13 -5.57
N ARG A 130 -7.25 10.28 -6.55
CA ARG A 130 -8.61 9.85 -6.91
C ARG A 130 -8.79 8.39 -6.49
N PRO A 131 -9.79 8.05 -5.66
CA PRO A 131 -10.09 6.66 -5.34
C PRO A 131 -10.36 5.85 -6.60
N ILE A 132 -9.78 4.64 -6.65
CA ILE A 132 -10.01 3.67 -7.72
C ILE A 132 -10.41 2.32 -7.11
N PRO A 133 -11.18 1.48 -7.85
CA PRO A 133 -11.44 0.11 -7.44
C PRO A 133 -10.15 -0.69 -7.24
N VAL A 134 -10.18 -1.67 -6.34
CA VAL A 134 -9.00 -2.53 -6.05
C VAL A 134 -8.65 -3.49 -7.20
N ASP A 135 -9.56 -3.66 -8.15
CA ASP A 135 -9.43 -4.44 -9.39
C ASP A 135 -9.21 -3.55 -10.62
N ASP A 136 -8.90 -2.26 -10.43
CA ASP A 136 -8.57 -1.36 -11.53
C ASP A 136 -7.28 -1.81 -12.26
N PRO A 137 -7.23 -1.78 -13.61
CA PRO A 137 -6.06 -2.21 -14.38
C PRO A 137 -4.74 -1.49 -14.06
N LEU A 138 -4.80 -0.31 -13.44
CA LEU A 138 -3.60 0.39 -12.97
C LEU A 138 -2.94 -0.33 -11.80
N VAL A 139 -3.73 -1.01 -10.96
CA VAL A 139 -3.29 -1.62 -9.71
C VAL A 139 -3.50 -3.13 -9.67
N ASP A 140 -3.95 -3.77 -10.74
CA ASP A 140 -4.24 -5.21 -10.80
C ASP A 140 -2.99 -6.12 -10.85
N ASN A 141 -1.80 -5.51 -10.99
CA ASN A 141 -0.53 -6.23 -11.11
C ASN A 141 -0.18 -7.07 -9.88
N LEU A 142 0.64 -8.11 -10.10
CA LEU A 142 1.25 -8.85 -8.99
C LEU A 142 2.08 -7.91 -8.12
N VAL A 143 1.95 -8.06 -6.80
CA VAL A 143 2.84 -7.43 -5.82
C VAL A 143 3.86 -8.46 -5.35
N VAL A 144 5.13 -8.08 -5.31
CA VAL A 144 6.22 -8.89 -4.78
C VAL A 144 6.80 -8.18 -3.57
N PHE A 145 6.90 -8.90 -2.46
CA PHE A 145 7.69 -8.42 -1.33
C PHE A 145 9.17 -8.56 -1.65
N ASP A 146 9.89 -7.44 -1.63
CA ASP A 146 11.33 -7.41 -1.72
C ASP A 146 11.92 -7.04 -0.36
N GLY A 147 12.53 -8.03 0.28
CA GLY A 147 13.16 -7.87 1.59
C GLY A 147 14.46 -7.06 1.55
N GLU A 148 14.98 -6.71 0.36
CA GLU A 148 16.13 -5.82 0.27
C GLU A 148 15.77 -4.42 0.78
N GLU A 149 16.54 -3.96 1.78
CA GLU A 149 16.43 -2.60 2.29
C GLU A 149 16.93 -1.64 1.20
N ILE A 150 16.06 -0.72 0.74
CA ILE A 150 16.50 0.37 -0.16
C ILE A 150 17.71 1.04 0.50
N ARG A 151 18.86 1.08 -0.18
CA ARG A 151 20.17 1.48 0.37
C ARG A 151 20.24 2.88 1.01
N ASN A 152 19.16 3.67 0.92
CA ASN A 152 18.99 4.93 1.62
C ASN A 152 17.58 4.96 2.23
N PRO A 153 17.37 4.39 3.42
CA PRO A 153 16.13 4.64 4.16
C PRO A 153 16.04 6.16 4.37
N THR A 154 15.01 6.77 3.78
CA THR A 154 14.73 8.18 4.07
C THR A 154 14.32 8.22 5.55
N PRO A 155 14.94 9.06 6.39
CA PRO A 155 14.60 9.12 7.80
C PRO A 155 13.14 9.54 7.95
N GLY A 156 12.29 8.57 8.32
CA GLY A 156 10.87 8.74 8.51
C GLY A 156 10.47 8.29 9.90
N CYS A 157 9.39 8.86 10.42
CA CYS A 157 8.66 8.27 11.53
C CYS A 157 8.22 6.84 11.19
N ALA A 158 7.96 5.96 12.17
CA ALA A 158 7.55 4.56 11.90
C ALA A 158 6.30 4.40 11.01
N ASN A 159 5.51 5.48 10.86
CA ASN A 159 4.29 5.55 10.04
C ASN A 159 4.50 6.30 8.72
N CYS A 160 5.73 6.74 8.42
CA CYS A 160 6.06 7.52 7.25
C CYS A 160 6.64 6.57 6.18
N VAL A 161 6.00 6.49 5.02
CA VAL A 161 6.49 5.72 3.87
C VAL A 161 6.86 6.69 2.76
N ALA A 162 8.12 6.72 2.36
CA ALA A 162 8.60 7.57 1.27
C ALA A 162 8.83 6.72 0.01
N PHE A 163 8.37 7.23 -1.13
CA PHE A 163 8.76 6.70 -2.43
C PHE A 163 9.93 7.55 -2.96
N PRO A 164 11.18 7.04 -2.95
CA PRO A 164 12.30 7.78 -3.49
C PRO A 164 12.11 7.96 -5.00
N GLU A 165 12.44 9.14 -5.53
CA GLU A 165 12.61 9.30 -6.97
C GLU A 165 13.72 8.37 -7.43
N GLN A 166 13.37 7.42 -8.29
CA GLN A 166 14.40 6.73 -9.05
C GLN A 166 14.80 7.66 -10.20
N GLN A 167 16.07 8.07 -10.16
CA GLN A 167 16.74 8.93 -11.13
C GLN A 167 16.70 8.37 -12.55
#